data_AF-A0A6G4TXB7-F1
#
_entry.id   AF-A0A6G4TXB7-F1
#
_cell.length_a   1.000
_cell.length_b   1.000
_cell.length_c   1.000
_cell.angle_alpha   90.00
_cell.angle_beta   90.00
_cell.angle_gamma   90.00
#
_symmetry.space_group_name_H-M   'P 1'
#
loop_
_entity.id
_entity.type
_entity.pdbx_description
1 polymer ?
#
loop_
_entity_poly.entity_id
_entity_poly.type
_entity_poly.pdbx_seq_one_letter_code
_entity_poly.pdbx_strand_id
1 'polypeptide(L)'
;MRGEFVRKAILSVIVAVSTALLIPQQSATAAPTDPQAAENEIQQPLAEGEIQQIGPGQYFTATKTFEVAESDVPVADMGRRHSIVVQSDGVARPESAPASRADLGVFGPGWEAEFLGGQLSRKLQQQSGAIVVTDLGTSESFRYNLTSSIAYPGGGGVNKYQSAEGSKITETTKWDASAGAMVTTVVETLAADLAATEPGDDAFTDGAGNPLPATDLQPTLTWKQAAPGSDQWRVTGVGNKAHGTTTAGYDAQGRVATVKEPAAGETPEQVLTVSYASATTATGTSFGDVAGRAKSITVTTDGTTQTLARYGYDSAGLLRTVTNPSESSEPDAAYAYDATNRVSEVTSPSSGEWDLAFPAGSAAPNVEPIGPAPPAAESEFQGASGITDPNVAGPPASDFTGDDVSGQESYPSYCYKARHWLYYWRSGCAAWAAHYGWHKPYWKRTPGKWWVVGINHDHCTSSPDKPSGYDFRSACDMHDYGYGLIGNTYKNYRYYLSRYKKTNVDDVFYTVLRDGTCSAYRFKSYCRGIAWIYRKGVSRGNPKNGANAT
;
A
#
# COMPACT_ATOMS: atom_id res chain seq x y z
N MET A 1 -9.07 -10.11 73.75
CA MET A 1 -8.53 -10.53 75.06
C MET A 1 -8.02 -11.95 74.94
N ARG A 2 -6.73 -12.16 75.27
CA ARG A 2 -6.08 -13.33 75.92
C ARG A 2 -6.43 -14.74 75.37
N GLY A 3 -5.51 -15.65 75.09
CA GLY A 3 -4.06 -15.85 75.34
C GLY A 3 -3.72 -17.27 74.80
N GLU A 4 -2.52 -17.50 74.23
CA GLU A 4 -1.36 -18.13 74.91
C GLU A 4 -1.70 -19.48 75.61
N PHE A 5 -1.02 -20.63 75.43
CA PHE A 5 0.43 -20.89 75.44
C PHE A 5 0.73 -22.40 75.19
N VAL A 6 1.99 -22.76 74.83
CA VAL A 6 2.77 -24.00 75.21
C VAL A 6 2.45 -25.32 74.43
N ARG A 7 3.37 -26.21 73.95
CA ARG A 7 4.84 -26.44 74.03
C ARG A 7 5.32 -27.54 73.02
N LYS A 8 6.56 -27.36 72.50
CA LYS A 8 7.75 -28.27 72.37
C LYS A 8 7.71 -29.66 71.65
N ALA A 9 8.66 -29.84 70.71
CA ALA A 9 9.86 -30.74 70.74
C ALA A 9 10.66 -30.55 69.42
N ILE A 10 11.89 -30.01 69.33
CA ILE A 10 13.27 -30.45 69.67
C ILE A 10 13.78 -31.71 68.92
N LEU A 11 14.78 -31.53 68.01
CA LEU A 11 16.10 -32.20 67.97
C LEU A 11 16.99 -31.55 66.87
N SER A 12 18.06 -30.81 67.24
CA SER A 12 19.51 -31.14 67.13
C SER A 12 20.08 -31.14 65.70
N VAL A 13 20.71 -30.07 65.18
CA VAL A 13 22.11 -29.59 65.35
C VAL A 13 23.20 -30.61 64.99
N ILE A 14 23.88 -30.39 63.86
CA ILE A 14 25.35 -30.50 63.73
C ILE A 14 25.84 -29.29 62.92
N VAL A 15 26.71 -28.51 63.56
CA VAL A 15 27.52 -27.44 62.99
C VAL A 15 28.90 -28.03 62.71
N ALA A 16 29.44 -27.81 61.52
CA ALA A 16 30.88 -27.89 61.27
C ALA A 16 31.30 -26.56 60.63
N VAL A 17 32.01 -25.76 61.42
CA VAL A 17 32.75 -24.58 60.97
C VAL A 17 34.12 -25.06 60.53
N SER A 18 34.58 -24.63 59.35
CA SER A 18 36.01 -24.54 59.08
C SER A 18 36.29 -23.39 58.13
N THR A 19 37.31 -22.65 58.54
CA THR A 19 37.78 -21.34 58.15
C THR A 19 38.62 -21.32 56.88
N ALA A 20 38.43 -20.22 56.12
CA ALA A 20 39.43 -19.43 55.40
C ALA A 20 40.32 -20.08 54.33
N LEU A 21 40.27 -19.55 53.10
CA LEU A 21 41.38 -18.77 52.51
C LEU A 21 40.96 -18.18 51.14
N LEU A 22 41.72 -17.17 50.72
CA LEU A 22 41.34 -16.07 49.86
C LEU A 22 42.18 -16.11 48.55
N ILE A 23 41.53 -15.85 47.41
CA ILE A 23 42.03 -15.31 46.10
C ILE A 23 42.78 -16.32 45.14
N PRO A 24 42.90 -16.05 43.81
CA PRO A 24 41.92 -16.22 42.73
C PRO A 24 42.45 -17.10 41.58
N GLN A 25 41.59 -17.82 40.83
CA GLN A 25 41.91 -18.18 39.44
C GLN A 25 40.67 -18.20 38.55
N GLN A 26 40.77 -17.48 37.43
CA GLN A 26 39.89 -17.57 36.27
C GLN A 26 39.87 -19.01 35.74
N SER A 27 38.70 -19.51 35.35
CA SER A 27 38.43 -20.07 34.01
C SER A 27 37.01 -20.63 33.92
N ALA A 28 36.41 -20.37 32.77
CA ALA A 28 35.11 -20.77 32.24
C ALA A 28 34.56 -22.15 32.68
N THR A 29 33.23 -22.22 32.86
CA THR A 29 32.34 -23.04 32.00
C THR A 29 30.86 -22.87 32.34
N ALA A 30 30.07 -22.72 31.26
CA ALA A 30 28.69 -23.17 31.03
C ALA A 30 27.57 -22.77 32.02
N ALA A 31 26.72 -21.83 31.58
CA ALA A 31 25.33 -21.75 32.01
C ALA A 31 24.42 -22.41 30.94
N PRO A 32 23.38 -23.16 31.35
CA PRO A 32 22.48 -23.85 30.45
C PRO A 32 21.50 -22.87 29.78
N THR A 33 21.23 -23.11 28.51
CA THR A 33 20.23 -22.44 27.68
C THR A 33 18.82 -22.92 28.02
N ASP A 34 18.01 -22.03 28.60
CA ASP A 34 16.56 -22.06 28.46
C ASP A 34 16.14 -20.90 27.54
N PRO A 35 15.24 -21.12 26.57
CA PRO A 35 14.76 -20.06 25.68
C PRO A 35 13.77 -19.18 26.44
N GLN A 36 14.26 -18.07 26.99
CA GLN A 36 13.38 -17.01 27.49
C GLN A 36 12.56 -16.44 26.33
N ALA A 37 11.25 -16.49 26.53
CA ALA A 37 10.28 -15.65 25.86
C ALA A 37 10.81 -14.22 25.77
N ALA A 38 10.74 -13.63 24.57
CA ALA A 38 10.93 -12.21 24.40
C ALA A 38 9.86 -11.49 25.23
N GLU A 39 10.25 -11.02 26.42
CA GLU A 39 9.45 -10.08 27.19
C GLU A 39 9.23 -8.86 26.29
N ASN A 40 7.95 -8.52 26.09
CA ASN A 40 7.53 -7.23 25.57
C ASN A 40 8.15 -6.14 26.43
N GLU A 41 9.28 -5.59 25.98
CA GLU A 41 9.72 -4.28 26.47
C GLU A 41 8.55 -3.33 26.28
N ILE A 42 8.13 -2.70 27.38
CA ILE A 42 7.15 -1.62 27.34
C ILE A 42 7.78 -0.51 26.50
N GLN A 43 7.48 -0.49 25.21
CA GLN A 43 7.80 0.63 24.34
C GLN A 43 7.24 1.87 25.03
N GLN A 44 8.13 2.81 25.37
CA GLN A 44 7.71 4.12 25.85
C GLN A 44 6.65 4.67 24.88
N PRO A 45 5.61 5.37 25.39
CA PRO A 45 4.61 5.93 24.50
C PRO A 45 5.31 6.80 23.47
N LEU A 46 5.12 6.45 22.20
CA LEU A 46 5.72 7.15 21.06
C LEU A 46 5.49 8.65 21.17
N ALA A 47 6.46 9.43 20.72
CA ALA A 47 6.34 10.88 20.71
C ALA A 47 5.19 11.31 19.78
N GLU A 48 4.57 12.46 20.08
CA GLU A 48 3.55 13.04 19.22
C GLU A 48 4.12 13.35 17.83
N GLY A 49 3.45 12.88 16.78
CA GLY A 49 3.93 13.02 15.39
C GLY A 49 4.69 11.81 14.85
N GLU A 50 4.95 10.79 15.68
CA GLU A 50 5.55 9.54 15.22
C GLU A 50 4.57 8.62 14.49
N ILE A 51 5.14 7.78 13.62
CA ILE A 51 4.45 6.75 12.85
C ILE A 51 5.05 5.41 13.23
N GLN A 52 4.20 4.43 13.53
CA GLN A 52 4.62 3.08 13.88
C GLN A 52 3.90 2.06 13.00
N GLN A 53 4.66 1.09 12.49
CA GLN A 53 4.08 -0.12 11.90
C GLN A 53 3.65 -1.05 13.04
N ILE A 54 2.37 -1.43 13.06
CA ILE A 54 1.77 -2.34 14.04
C ILE A 54 1.05 -3.43 13.28
N GLY A 55 1.63 -4.64 13.26
CA GLY A 55 1.10 -5.80 12.54
C GLY A 55 0.80 -5.47 11.07
N PRO A 56 -0.45 -5.58 10.61
CA PRO A 56 -0.83 -5.32 9.23
C PRO A 56 -0.96 -3.84 8.85
N GLY A 57 -0.86 -2.92 9.81
CA GLY A 57 -1.23 -1.53 9.63
C GLY A 57 -0.21 -0.51 10.16
N GLN A 58 -0.61 0.76 10.11
CA GLN A 58 0.14 1.87 10.66
C GLN A 58 -0.65 2.59 11.74
N TYR A 59 0.03 2.96 12.82
CA TYR A 59 -0.49 3.86 13.84
C TYR A 59 0.18 5.24 13.73
N PHE A 60 -0.66 6.28 13.72
CA PHE A 60 -0.28 7.68 13.63
C PHE A 60 -0.53 8.35 14.98
N THR A 61 0.52 8.71 15.72
CA THR A 61 0.34 9.22 17.10
C THR A 61 -0.28 10.61 17.13
N ALA A 62 -0.04 11.44 16.11
CA ALA A 62 -0.61 12.78 15.98
C ALA A 62 -2.14 12.77 15.88
N THR A 63 -2.70 11.84 15.11
CA THR A 63 -4.15 11.73 14.90
C THR A 63 -4.80 10.65 15.76
N LYS A 64 -3.99 9.83 16.44
CA LYS A 64 -4.43 8.63 17.17
C LYS A 64 -5.27 7.72 16.27
N THR A 65 -4.79 7.52 15.05
CA THR A 65 -5.43 6.71 14.01
C THR A 65 -4.63 5.46 13.77
N PHE A 66 -5.28 4.30 13.72
CA PHE A 66 -4.70 3.08 13.17
C PHE A 66 -5.35 2.76 11.82
N GLU A 67 -4.54 2.42 10.83
CA GLU A 67 -5.00 2.19 9.46
C GLU A 67 -4.50 0.85 8.92
N VAL A 68 -5.41 0.07 8.33
CA VAL A 68 -5.10 -1.13 7.55
C VAL A 68 -5.51 -0.86 6.10
N ALA A 69 -4.58 -1.00 5.17
CA ALA A 69 -4.82 -0.86 3.75
C ALA A 69 -4.80 -2.22 3.05
N GLU A 70 -5.77 -2.44 2.17
CA GLU A 70 -5.94 -3.66 1.40
C GLU A 70 -5.93 -3.34 -0.08
N SER A 71 -5.13 -4.06 -0.87
CA SER A 71 -5.25 -4.09 -2.33
C SER A 71 -6.12 -5.26 -2.73
N ASP A 72 -7.23 -4.98 -3.42
CA ASP A 72 -8.17 -5.99 -3.92
C ASP A 72 -7.79 -6.42 -5.35
N VAL A 73 -7.52 -5.44 -6.22
CA VAL A 73 -7.16 -5.69 -7.62
C VAL A 73 -5.97 -4.82 -8.02
N PRO A 74 -4.80 -5.43 -8.36
CA PRO A 74 -3.59 -4.68 -8.74
C PRO A 74 -3.78 -3.78 -9.97
N VAL A 75 -4.64 -4.21 -10.91
CA VAL A 75 -5.02 -3.40 -12.07
C VAL A 75 -5.72 -2.14 -11.59
N ALA A 76 -5.19 -0.99 -12.01
CA ALA A 76 -5.65 0.32 -11.58
C ALA A 76 -5.61 0.57 -10.06
N ASP A 77 -4.87 -0.23 -9.28
CA ASP A 77 -4.65 -0.01 -7.86
C ASP A 77 -5.97 0.11 -7.07
N MET A 78 -6.86 -0.87 -7.26
CA MET A 78 -8.15 -0.87 -6.58
C MET A 78 -7.99 -1.46 -5.20
N GLY A 79 -8.14 -0.63 -4.19
CA GLY A 79 -8.02 -1.05 -2.81
C GLY A 79 -9.09 -0.46 -1.90
N ARG A 80 -8.87 -0.64 -0.61
CA ARG A 80 -9.67 -0.05 0.46
C ARG A 80 -8.85 0.15 1.72
N ARG A 81 -9.28 1.06 2.58
CA ARG A 81 -8.67 1.37 3.87
C ARG A 81 -9.68 1.22 5.00
N HIS A 82 -9.25 0.60 6.09
CA HIS A 82 -9.95 0.57 7.36
C HIS A 82 -9.20 1.47 8.35
N SER A 83 -9.78 2.61 8.69
CA SER A 83 -9.20 3.56 9.65
C SER A 83 -9.96 3.50 10.95
N ILE A 84 -9.25 3.44 12.08
CA ILE A 84 -9.81 3.40 13.43
C ILE A 84 -9.29 4.62 14.17
N VAL A 85 -10.21 5.42 14.71
CA VAL A 85 -9.89 6.68 15.39
C VAL A 85 -10.53 6.69 16.77
N VAL A 86 -9.79 7.21 17.77
CA VAL A 86 -10.35 7.48 19.10
C VAL A 86 -11.35 8.62 19.01
N GLN A 87 -12.63 8.32 19.29
CA GLN A 87 -13.70 9.31 19.25
C GLN A 87 -13.70 10.20 20.51
N SER A 88 -14.50 11.26 20.50
CA SER A 88 -14.59 12.23 21.61
C SER A 88 -15.10 11.62 22.92
N ASP A 89 -15.81 10.50 22.85
CA ASP A 89 -16.25 9.72 24.01
C ASP A 89 -15.18 8.75 24.55
N GLY A 90 -13.96 8.81 23.97
CA GLY A 90 -12.84 7.96 24.35
C GLY A 90 -12.91 6.54 23.81
N VAL A 91 -13.86 6.20 22.94
CA VAL A 91 -13.93 4.86 22.33
C VAL A 91 -13.34 4.92 20.92
N ALA A 92 -12.39 4.03 20.64
CA ALA A 92 -11.88 3.87 19.28
C ALA A 92 -12.89 3.16 18.40
N ARG A 93 -13.23 3.76 17.26
CA ARG A 93 -14.23 3.26 16.31
C ARG A 93 -13.70 3.33 14.89
N PRO A 94 -14.17 2.45 13.99
CA PRO A 94 -13.86 2.58 12.58
C PRO A 94 -14.48 3.87 12.02
N GLU A 95 -13.72 4.58 11.21
CA GLU A 95 -14.17 5.74 10.46
C GLU A 95 -14.87 5.30 9.17
N SER A 96 -16.04 5.87 8.90
CA SER A 96 -16.75 5.62 7.65
C SER A 96 -16.46 6.75 6.67
N ALA A 97 -16.61 6.44 5.37
CA ALA A 97 -16.49 7.45 4.32
C ALA A 97 -17.28 8.73 4.66
N PRO A 98 -16.71 9.93 4.43
CA PRO A 98 -17.37 11.19 4.73
C PRO A 98 -18.76 11.28 4.08
N ALA A 99 -19.73 11.89 4.75
CA ALA A 99 -21.10 11.98 4.24
C ALA A 99 -21.19 12.68 2.86
N SER A 100 -20.27 13.62 2.56
CA SER A 100 -20.21 14.27 1.24
C SER A 100 -19.64 13.37 0.13
N ARG A 101 -19.00 12.25 0.51
CA ARG A 101 -18.40 11.25 -0.37
C ARG A 101 -18.81 9.84 0.04
N ALA A 102 -20.11 9.65 0.28
CA ALA A 102 -20.68 8.33 0.60
C ALA A 102 -20.39 7.28 -0.50
N ASP A 103 -20.07 7.73 -1.73
CA ASP A 103 -19.60 6.88 -2.83
C ASP A 103 -18.27 6.16 -2.57
N LEU A 104 -17.49 6.58 -1.56
CA LEU A 104 -16.29 5.86 -1.13
C LEU A 104 -16.61 4.74 -0.12
N GLY A 105 -17.77 4.75 0.53
CA GLY A 105 -18.17 3.74 1.52
C GLY A 105 -18.71 2.44 0.92
N VAL A 106 -18.33 2.07 -0.30
CA VAL A 106 -18.98 0.97 -1.04
C VAL A 106 -18.69 -0.42 -0.48
N PHE A 107 -17.70 -0.56 0.38
CA PHE A 107 -17.28 -1.84 0.99
C PHE A 107 -17.89 -2.08 2.39
N GLY A 108 -18.87 -1.27 2.79
CA GLY A 108 -19.54 -1.45 4.08
C GLY A 108 -19.03 -0.49 5.16
N PRO A 109 -19.61 -0.56 6.37
CA PRO A 109 -19.18 0.27 7.49
C PRO A 109 -17.70 0.08 7.80
N GLY A 110 -17.00 1.19 8.05
CA GLY A 110 -15.59 1.18 8.42
C GLY A 110 -14.59 0.97 7.29
N TRP A 111 -15.03 0.75 6.05
CA TRP A 111 -14.15 0.62 4.89
C TRP A 111 -14.36 1.76 3.91
N GLU A 112 -13.29 2.47 3.61
CA GLU A 112 -13.24 3.48 2.55
C GLU A 112 -12.55 2.92 1.30
N ALA A 113 -13.14 3.11 0.14
CA ALA A 113 -12.55 2.71 -1.13
C ALA A 113 -11.36 3.59 -1.50
N GLU A 114 -10.27 2.97 -1.92
CA GLU A 114 -9.07 3.61 -2.45
C GLU A 114 -8.94 3.33 -3.95
N PHE A 115 -9.86 3.88 -4.73
CA PHE A 115 -9.81 3.74 -6.18
C PHE A 115 -8.64 4.53 -6.78
N LEU A 116 -7.91 3.92 -7.72
CA LEU A 116 -6.63 4.44 -8.21
C LEU A 116 -5.68 4.73 -7.06
N GLY A 117 -5.62 3.85 -6.06
CA GLY A 117 -4.75 4.02 -4.92
C GLY A 117 -5.08 5.21 -4.03
N GLY A 118 -6.35 5.66 -4.06
CA GLY A 118 -6.84 6.82 -3.32
C GLY A 118 -6.78 8.13 -4.11
N GLN A 119 -6.31 8.14 -5.37
CA GLN A 119 -6.30 9.36 -6.18
C GLN A 119 -7.71 9.92 -6.44
N LEU A 120 -8.76 9.09 -6.34
CA LEU A 120 -10.16 9.52 -6.46
C LEU A 120 -10.78 9.99 -5.13
N SER A 121 -10.07 9.85 -4.00
CA SER A 121 -10.52 10.26 -2.67
C SER A 121 -10.29 11.76 -2.45
N ARG A 122 -10.83 12.59 -3.35
CA ARG A 122 -10.68 14.04 -3.34
C ARG A 122 -12.01 14.76 -3.51
N LYS A 123 -12.09 15.98 -3.00
CA LYS A 123 -13.27 16.84 -3.09
C LYS A 123 -12.89 18.18 -3.70
N LEU A 124 -13.72 18.69 -4.61
CA LEU A 124 -13.54 20.01 -5.22
C LEU A 124 -14.73 20.90 -4.84
N GLN A 125 -14.43 22.05 -4.24
CA GLN A 125 -15.40 23.05 -3.85
C GLN A 125 -15.12 24.36 -4.59
N GLN A 126 -16.08 24.80 -5.38
CA GLN A 126 -16.04 26.10 -6.03
C GLN A 126 -16.50 27.18 -5.04
N GLN A 127 -15.74 28.26 -4.97
CA GLN A 127 -16.02 29.43 -4.13
C GLN A 127 -15.93 30.69 -4.99
N SER A 128 -16.42 31.82 -4.46
CA SER A 128 -16.27 33.11 -5.14
C SER A 128 -14.78 33.45 -5.32
N GLY A 129 -14.32 33.44 -6.58
CA GLY A 129 -12.93 33.75 -6.95
C GLY A 129 -11.88 32.71 -6.54
N ALA A 130 -12.30 31.50 -6.12
CA ALA A 130 -11.37 30.46 -5.73
C ALA A 130 -11.95 29.04 -5.92
N ILE A 131 -11.05 28.07 -6.00
CA ILE A 131 -11.38 26.64 -5.90
C ILE A 131 -10.62 26.08 -4.72
N VAL A 132 -11.27 25.26 -3.90
CA VAL A 132 -10.63 24.50 -2.83
C VAL A 132 -10.69 23.03 -3.17
N VAL A 133 -9.53 22.38 -3.21
CA VAL A 133 -9.41 20.93 -3.38
C VAL A 133 -8.96 20.33 -2.06
N THR A 134 -9.67 19.31 -1.58
CA THR A 134 -9.32 18.56 -0.38
C THR A 134 -9.00 17.12 -0.75
N ASP A 135 -7.84 16.62 -0.37
CA ASP A 135 -7.51 15.20 -0.38
C ASP A 135 -8.05 14.59 0.93
N LEU A 136 -9.03 13.69 0.81
CA LEU A 136 -9.76 13.16 1.95
C LEU A 136 -8.93 12.12 2.71
N GLY A 137 -8.05 11.40 2.01
CA GLY A 137 -7.17 10.41 2.62
C GLY A 137 -5.99 10.99 3.38
N THR A 138 -5.76 12.31 3.31
CA THR A 138 -4.73 13.02 4.10
C THR A 138 -5.31 14.18 4.90
N SER A 139 -6.58 14.53 4.66
CA SER A 139 -7.25 15.75 5.14
C SER A 139 -6.58 17.07 4.73
N GLU A 140 -5.66 17.05 3.76
CA GLU A 140 -4.99 18.27 3.28
C GLU A 140 -5.91 19.03 2.31
N SER A 141 -5.94 20.36 2.43
CA SER A 141 -6.72 21.23 1.57
C SER A 141 -5.86 22.30 0.92
N PHE A 142 -6.07 22.52 -0.37
CA PHE A 142 -5.34 23.48 -1.19
C PHE A 142 -6.31 24.50 -1.77
N ARG A 143 -6.03 25.78 -1.53
CA ARG A 143 -6.80 26.89 -2.08
C ARG A 143 -6.12 27.43 -3.34
N TYR A 144 -6.87 27.47 -4.42
CA TYR A 144 -6.47 28.03 -5.71
C TYR A 144 -7.22 29.35 -5.92
N ASN A 145 -6.48 30.46 -5.98
CA ASN A 145 -7.09 31.78 -6.21
C ASN A 145 -7.14 32.08 -7.71
N LEU A 146 -8.21 32.72 -8.17
CA LEU A 146 -8.39 33.11 -9.56
C LEU A 146 -7.27 34.07 -9.99
N THR A 147 -6.58 33.75 -11.08
CA THR A 147 -5.49 34.55 -11.65
C THR A 147 -5.87 35.15 -13.01
N SER A 148 -6.72 34.47 -13.79
CA SER A 148 -7.28 35.04 -15.01
C SER A 148 -8.64 34.44 -15.37
N SER A 149 -9.45 35.20 -16.10
CA SER A 149 -10.76 34.79 -16.59
C SER A 149 -10.97 35.33 -18.00
N ILE A 150 -11.44 34.48 -18.90
CA ILE A 150 -11.77 34.82 -20.29
C ILE A 150 -13.14 34.24 -20.61
N ALA A 151 -14.10 35.10 -20.94
CA ALA A 151 -15.42 34.66 -21.38
C ALA A 151 -15.44 34.31 -22.87
N TYR A 152 -16.20 33.29 -23.26
CA TYR A 152 -16.44 32.99 -24.66
C TYR A 152 -17.64 33.81 -25.19
N PRO A 153 -17.64 34.22 -26.48
CA PRO A 153 -18.75 34.95 -27.08
C PRO A 153 -20.10 34.22 -27.01
N GLY A 154 -20.09 32.88 -27.02
CA GLY A 154 -21.29 32.04 -26.97
C GLY A 154 -21.72 31.61 -25.56
N GLY A 155 -21.15 32.20 -24.51
CA GLY A 155 -21.34 31.79 -23.12
C GLY A 155 -20.28 30.80 -22.63
N GLY A 156 -20.10 30.73 -21.30
CA GLY A 156 -18.99 30.01 -20.68
C GLY A 156 -17.67 30.77 -20.77
N GLY A 157 -16.55 30.06 -20.64
CA GLY A 157 -15.23 30.66 -20.60
C GLY A 157 -14.14 29.75 -20.05
N VAL A 158 -12.97 30.34 -19.86
CA VAL A 158 -11.82 29.73 -19.20
C VAL A 158 -11.44 30.57 -17.99
N ASN A 159 -11.41 29.93 -16.83
CA ASN A 159 -10.86 30.50 -15.60
C ASN A 159 -9.58 29.76 -15.24
N LYS A 160 -8.53 30.51 -14.89
CA LYS A 160 -7.27 29.96 -14.40
C LYS A 160 -7.07 30.35 -12.95
N TYR A 161 -6.61 29.40 -12.16
CA TYR A 161 -6.36 29.56 -10.74
C TYR A 161 -4.98 29.03 -10.38
N GLN A 162 -4.41 29.54 -9.29
CA GLN A 162 -3.10 29.10 -8.80
C GLN A 162 -3.09 29.02 -7.27
N SER A 163 -2.45 27.99 -6.73
CA SER A 163 -2.21 27.85 -5.29
C SER A 163 -0.93 28.57 -4.87
N ALA A 164 -0.72 28.73 -3.56
CA ALA A 164 0.50 29.36 -3.03
C ALA A 164 1.76 28.53 -3.34
N GLU A 165 1.60 27.22 -3.45
CA GLU A 165 2.66 26.23 -3.76
C GLU A 165 2.92 26.11 -5.27
N GLY A 166 2.16 26.84 -6.10
CA GLY A 166 2.37 26.93 -7.54
C GLY A 166 1.54 25.98 -8.38
N SER A 167 0.73 25.10 -7.78
CA SER A 167 -0.21 24.24 -8.49
C SER A 167 -1.25 25.07 -9.23
N LYS A 168 -1.75 24.55 -10.34
CA LYS A 168 -2.64 25.30 -11.25
C LYS A 168 -3.94 24.56 -11.46
N ILE A 169 -5.01 25.31 -11.57
CA ILE A 169 -6.30 24.81 -12.04
C ILE A 169 -6.71 25.60 -13.29
N THR A 170 -7.15 24.88 -14.32
CA THR A 170 -7.84 25.45 -15.48
C THR A 170 -9.26 24.91 -15.50
N GLU A 171 -10.24 25.78 -15.26
CA GLU A 171 -11.65 25.50 -15.44
C GLU A 171 -12.09 25.97 -16.83
N THR A 172 -12.69 25.07 -17.61
CA THR A 172 -13.23 25.38 -18.93
C THR A 172 -14.71 25.04 -18.97
N THR A 173 -15.55 26.03 -19.27
CA THR A 173 -16.99 25.88 -19.43
C THR A 173 -17.36 26.15 -20.88
N LYS A 174 -17.97 25.16 -21.56
CA LYS A 174 -18.34 25.25 -22.98
C LYS A 174 -19.72 24.63 -23.24
N TRP A 175 -20.41 25.09 -24.28
CA TRP A 175 -21.64 24.44 -24.73
C TRP A 175 -21.32 23.06 -25.31
N ASP A 176 -21.98 22.02 -24.80
CA ASP A 176 -21.93 20.67 -25.34
C ASP A 176 -23.26 20.38 -26.05
N ALA A 177 -23.22 20.27 -27.37
CA ALA A 177 -24.39 20.01 -28.19
C ALA A 177 -25.01 18.62 -27.92
N SER A 178 -24.20 17.64 -27.50
CA SER A 178 -24.68 16.29 -27.19
C SER A 178 -25.41 16.24 -25.84
N ALA A 179 -24.94 17.03 -24.87
CA ALA A 179 -25.61 17.19 -23.58
C ALA A 179 -26.75 18.23 -23.62
N GLY A 180 -26.79 19.08 -24.65
CA GLY A 180 -27.74 20.20 -24.74
C GLY A 180 -27.58 21.23 -23.61
N ALA A 181 -26.38 21.35 -23.05
CA ALA A 181 -26.11 22.15 -21.86
C ALA A 181 -24.67 22.69 -21.84
N MET A 182 -24.42 23.68 -20.97
CA MET A 182 -23.05 24.07 -20.64
C MET A 182 -22.40 22.98 -19.79
N VAL A 183 -21.21 22.53 -20.20
CA VAL A 183 -20.42 21.53 -19.47
C VAL A 183 -19.13 22.18 -19.00
N THR A 184 -18.85 22.03 -17.72
CA THR A 184 -17.61 22.48 -17.09
C THR A 184 -16.67 21.30 -16.87
N THR A 185 -15.43 21.45 -17.30
CA THR A 185 -14.32 20.52 -17.00
C THR A 185 -13.23 21.29 -16.28
N VAL A 186 -12.67 20.70 -15.24
CA VAL A 186 -11.57 21.30 -14.49
C VAL A 186 -10.34 20.41 -14.62
N VAL A 187 -9.19 21.01 -14.96
CA VAL A 187 -7.89 20.32 -14.98
C VAL A 187 -7.03 20.91 -13.89
N GLU A 188 -6.65 20.09 -12.93
CA GLU A 188 -5.71 20.41 -11.86
C GLU A 188 -4.34 19.84 -12.22
N THR A 189 -3.30 20.67 -12.15
CA THR A 189 -1.91 20.27 -12.36
C THR A 189 -1.12 20.60 -11.11
N LEU A 190 -0.55 19.56 -10.49
CA LEU A 190 0.22 19.70 -9.27
C LEU A 190 1.62 20.24 -9.59
N ALA A 191 2.08 21.20 -8.80
CA ALA A 191 3.45 21.70 -8.81
C ALA A 191 4.41 20.69 -8.18
N ALA A 192 4.67 19.61 -8.92
CA ALA A 192 5.76 18.69 -8.64
C ALA A 192 6.95 19.05 -9.52
N ASP A 193 8.13 19.18 -8.92
CA ASP A 193 9.39 19.23 -9.66
C ASP A 193 9.93 17.80 -9.79
N LEU A 194 9.79 17.27 -11.00
CA LEU A 194 10.26 15.94 -11.39
C LEU A 194 11.46 16.00 -12.35
N ALA A 195 11.97 17.21 -12.59
CA ALA A 195 13.12 17.43 -13.47
C ALA A 195 14.36 17.88 -12.69
N ALA A 196 14.21 18.39 -11.46
CA ALA A 196 15.32 18.58 -10.55
C ALA A 196 15.85 17.23 -10.06
N THR A 197 17.05 16.88 -10.50
CA THR A 197 17.82 15.73 -10.01
C THR A 197 18.93 16.21 -9.08
N GLU A 198 19.17 15.48 -7.98
CA GLU A 198 20.37 15.71 -7.17
C GLU A 198 21.62 15.23 -7.96
N PRO A 199 22.84 15.71 -7.64
CA PRO A 199 24.04 15.19 -8.29
C PRO A 199 24.17 13.68 -8.10
N GLY A 200 24.24 12.93 -9.20
CA GLY A 200 24.27 11.46 -9.21
C GLY A 200 22.91 10.79 -9.30
N ASP A 201 21.84 11.58 -9.43
CA ASP A 201 20.46 11.11 -9.58
C ASP A 201 20.03 11.06 -11.05
N ASP A 202 19.17 10.10 -11.37
CA ASP A 202 18.69 9.83 -12.72
C ASP A 202 17.53 10.77 -13.11
N ALA A 203 17.37 10.99 -14.41
CA ALA A 203 16.20 11.70 -14.95
C ALA A 203 15.20 10.69 -15.52
N PHE A 204 13.92 11.06 -15.52
CA PHE A 204 12.91 10.34 -16.28
C PHE A 204 13.31 10.22 -17.75
N THR A 205 13.40 9.01 -18.29
CA THR A 205 13.73 8.78 -19.70
C THR A 205 12.63 8.08 -20.49
N ASP A 206 12.64 8.25 -21.81
CA ASP A 206 11.83 7.46 -22.74
C ASP A 206 12.44 6.07 -23.01
N GLY A 207 11.77 5.25 -23.83
CA GLY A 207 12.27 3.91 -24.17
C GLY A 207 13.59 3.88 -24.96
N ALA A 208 14.07 5.04 -25.45
CA ALA A 208 15.36 5.19 -26.09
C ALA A 208 16.41 5.82 -25.15
N GLY A 209 16.07 6.06 -23.88
CA GLY A 209 16.95 6.67 -22.88
C GLY A 209 17.04 8.20 -22.97
N ASN A 210 16.18 8.88 -23.75
CA ASN A 210 16.19 10.33 -23.81
C ASN A 210 15.41 10.93 -22.63
N PRO A 211 15.91 12.01 -21.99
CA PRO A 211 15.19 12.67 -20.90
C PRO A 211 13.79 13.18 -21.32
N LEU A 212 12.79 12.91 -20.49
CA LEU A 212 11.42 13.36 -20.66
C LEU A 212 11.26 14.82 -20.20
N PRO A 213 10.47 15.65 -20.90
CA PRO A 213 10.24 17.03 -20.48
C PRO A 213 9.52 17.13 -19.14
N ALA A 214 10.00 18.01 -18.25
CA ALA A 214 9.39 18.29 -16.94
C ALA A 214 7.88 18.56 -17.02
N THR A 215 7.45 19.32 -18.04
CA THR A 215 6.05 19.66 -18.28
C THR A 215 5.19 18.46 -18.61
N ASP A 216 5.77 17.43 -19.22
CA ASP A 216 5.04 16.22 -19.61
C ASP A 216 4.90 15.24 -18.44
N LEU A 217 5.69 15.43 -17.39
CA LEU A 217 5.69 14.62 -16.17
C LEU A 217 4.73 15.14 -15.09
N GLN A 218 4.24 16.38 -15.19
CA GLN A 218 3.44 16.99 -14.13
C GLN A 218 2.17 16.18 -13.80
N PRO A 219 1.97 15.79 -12.52
CA PRO A 219 0.76 15.09 -12.11
C PRO A 219 -0.48 15.94 -12.41
N THR A 220 -1.43 15.33 -13.11
CA THR A 220 -2.63 15.98 -13.61
C THR A 220 -3.87 15.20 -13.21
N LEU A 221 -4.86 15.91 -12.66
CA LEU A 221 -6.19 15.40 -12.36
C LEU A 221 -7.23 16.12 -13.21
N THR A 222 -8.10 15.35 -13.87
CA THR A 222 -9.23 15.88 -14.65
C THR A 222 -10.51 15.65 -13.88
N TRP A 223 -11.29 16.71 -13.68
CA TRP A 223 -12.51 16.72 -12.90
C TRP A 223 -13.73 17.04 -13.75
N LYS A 224 -14.85 16.37 -13.47
CA LYS A 224 -16.18 16.64 -14.05
C LYS A 224 -17.27 16.52 -13.00
N GLN A 225 -18.41 17.13 -13.25
CA GLN A 225 -19.62 16.87 -12.48
C GLN A 225 -20.17 15.49 -12.90
N ALA A 226 -20.05 14.51 -12.01
CA ALA A 226 -20.40 13.11 -12.28
C ALA A 226 -21.17 12.45 -11.13
N ALA A 227 -21.52 13.20 -10.09
CA ALA A 227 -22.31 12.73 -8.96
C ALA A 227 -23.55 13.61 -8.74
N PRO A 228 -24.64 13.08 -8.18
CA PRO A 228 -25.81 13.86 -7.82
C PRO A 228 -25.58 14.71 -6.55
N GLY A 229 -26.51 15.61 -6.24
CA GLY A 229 -26.49 16.40 -5.00
C GLY A 229 -25.66 17.68 -5.10
N SER A 230 -25.14 18.18 -3.97
CA SER A 230 -24.36 19.43 -3.93
C SER A 230 -22.85 19.22 -4.16
N ASP A 231 -22.33 18.03 -3.85
CA ASP A 231 -20.93 17.65 -4.06
C ASP A 231 -20.80 16.79 -5.32
N GLN A 232 -20.92 17.43 -6.48
CA GLN A 232 -21.05 16.75 -7.78
C GLN A 232 -19.72 16.42 -8.45
N TRP A 233 -18.63 17.06 -8.02
CA TRP A 233 -17.33 16.97 -8.69
C TRP A 233 -16.64 15.66 -8.37
N ARG A 234 -16.16 14.98 -9.42
CA ARG A 234 -15.37 13.76 -9.31
C ARG A 234 -14.17 13.81 -10.25
N VAL A 235 -13.08 13.18 -9.83
CA VAL A 235 -11.88 13.00 -10.66
C VAL A 235 -12.18 11.93 -11.72
N THR A 236 -12.24 12.32 -12.99
CA THR A 236 -12.46 11.42 -14.13
C THR A 236 -11.17 11.00 -14.83
N GLY A 237 -10.02 11.57 -14.46
CA GLY A 237 -8.73 11.19 -15.03
C GLY A 237 -7.56 11.52 -14.11
N VAL A 238 -6.57 10.63 -14.04
CA VAL A 238 -5.34 10.78 -13.25
C VAL A 238 -4.14 10.32 -14.07
N GLY A 239 -3.11 11.15 -14.17
CA GLY A 239 -1.87 10.78 -14.86
C GLY A 239 -1.07 11.98 -15.31
N ASN A 240 -0.33 11.83 -16.40
CA ASN A 240 0.43 12.90 -17.04
C ASN A 240 0.57 12.63 -18.54
N LYS A 241 1.23 13.54 -19.26
CA LYS A 241 1.41 13.41 -20.72
C LYS A 241 2.41 12.33 -21.09
N ALA A 242 3.47 12.13 -20.30
CA ALA A 242 4.53 11.18 -20.59
C ALA A 242 4.08 9.70 -20.47
N HIS A 243 3.33 9.38 -19.41
CA HIS A 243 2.92 8.02 -19.06
C HIS A 243 1.44 7.71 -19.32
N GLY A 244 0.68 8.71 -19.79
CA GLY A 244 -0.73 8.59 -20.10
C GLY A 244 -1.64 8.83 -18.89
N THR A 245 -2.94 8.84 -19.17
CA THR A 245 -3.99 9.16 -18.19
C THR A 245 -4.91 7.97 -18.02
N THR A 246 -5.00 7.48 -16.78
CA THR A 246 -6.01 6.52 -16.35
C THR A 246 -7.33 7.26 -16.18
N THR A 247 -8.43 6.74 -16.73
CA THR A 247 -9.74 7.43 -16.68
C THR A 247 -10.75 6.65 -15.85
N ALA A 248 -11.62 7.36 -15.13
CA ALA A 248 -12.66 6.79 -14.28
C ALA A 248 -14.05 7.22 -14.76
N GLY A 249 -14.96 6.24 -14.86
CA GLY A 249 -16.37 6.43 -15.13
C GLY A 249 -17.21 6.21 -13.87
N TYR A 250 -18.35 6.91 -13.78
CA TYR A 250 -19.23 6.91 -12.61
C TYR A 250 -20.64 6.47 -12.99
N ASP A 251 -21.32 5.78 -12.07
CA ASP A 251 -22.74 5.45 -12.21
C ASP A 251 -23.64 6.64 -11.84
N ALA A 252 -24.96 6.45 -11.96
CA ALA A 252 -25.94 7.49 -11.65
C ALA A 252 -25.97 7.91 -10.16
N GLN A 253 -25.37 7.12 -9.27
CA GLN A 253 -25.22 7.43 -7.85
C GLN A 253 -23.88 8.14 -7.55
N GLY A 254 -23.04 8.36 -8.57
CA GLY A 254 -21.72 8.97 -8.43
C GLY A 254 -20.65 8.01 -7.89
N ARG A 255 -20.90 6.69 -7.90
CA ARG A 255 -19.91 5.67 -7.53
C ARG A 255 -19.08 5.28 -8.74
N VAL A 256 -17.83 4.88 -8.52
CA VAL A 256 -16.96 4.42 -9.62
C VAL A 256 -17.58 3.18 -10.26
N ALA A 257 -17.88 3.24 -11.54
CA ALA A 257 -18.43 2.12 -12.31
C ALA A 257 -17.35 1.47 -13.17
N THR A 258 -16.47 2.27 -13.76
CA THR A 258 -15.40 1.80 -14.63
C THR A 258 -14.10 2.54 -14.39
N VAL A 259 -13.00 1.85 -14.63
CA VAL A 259 -11.67 2.44 -14.68
C VAL A 259 -10.95 1.90 -15.92
N LYS A 260 -10.40 2.79 -16.73
CA LYS A 260 -9.69 2.45 -17.96
C LYS A 260 -8.23 2.86 -17.82
N GLU A 261 -7.36 1.86 -17.79
CA GLU A 261 -5.90 2.01 -17.85
C GLU A 261 -5.45 1.95 -19.31
N PRO A 262 -4.79 2.99 -19.85
CA PRO A 262 -4.27 2.95 -21.20
C PRO A 262 -3.17 1.88 -21.32
N ALA A 263 -2.97 1.37 -22.53
CA ALA A 263 -1.86 0.46 -22.82
C ALA A 263 -0.51 1.10 -22.41
N ALA A 264 0.38 0.29 -21.83
CA ALA A 264 1.64 0.72 -21.26
C ALA A 264 2.73 -0.33 -21.49
N GLY A 265 3.71 -0.02 -22.35
CA GLY A 265 4.73 -0.99 -22.76
C GLY A 265 4.10 -2.19 -23.46
N GLU A 266 4.40 -3.39 -22.98
CA GLU A 266 3.77 -4.64 -23.44
C GLU A 266 2.42 -4.93 -22.77
N THR A 267 2.00 -4.12 -21.78
CA THR A 267 0.70 -4.28 -21.12
C THR A 267 -0.40 -3.69 -21.99
N PRO A 268 -1.38 -4.48 -22.47
CA PRO A 268 -2.49 -3.96 -23.25
C PRO A 268 -3.38 -3.02 -22.45
N GLU A 269 -4.31 -2.36 -23.14
CA GLU A 269 -5.35 -1.58 -22.46
C GLU A 269 -6.19 -2.49 -21.55
N GLN A 270 -6.50 -2.01 -20.36
CA GLN A 270 -7.32 -2.73 -19.39
C GLN A 270 -8.52 -1.90 -18.96
N VAL A 271 -9.70 -2.53 -18.95
CA VAL A 271 -10.94 -1.92 -18.46
C VAL A 271 -11.42 -2.70 -17.25
N LEU A 272 -11.39 -2.04 -16.11
CA LEU A 272 -11.94 -2.52 -14.86
C LEU A 272 -13.39 -2.05 -14.71
N THR A 273 -14.26 -2.91 -14.23
CA THR A 273 -15.67 -2.61 -13.94
C THR A 273 -16.02 -3.03 -12.53
N VAL A 274 -16.61 -2.10 -11.76
CA VAL A 274 -17.13 -2.36 -10.42
C VAL A 274 -18.63 -2.59 -10.54
N SER A 275 -19.09 -3.77 -10.12
CA SER A 275 -20.51 -4.09 -10.06
C SER A 275 -21.01 -3.91 -8.64
N TYR A 276 -22.19 -3.30 -8.49
CA TYR A 276 -22.85 -3.10 -7.20
C TYR A 276 -24.07 -3.98 -7.07
N ALA A 277 -24.31 -4.55 -5.89
CA ALA A 277 -25.47 -5.39 -5.64
C ALA A 277 -26.77 -4.57 -5.66
N SER A 278 -27.81 -5.10 -6.29
CA SER A 278 -29.16 -4.52 -6.29
C SER A 278 -30.07 -5.06 -5.19
N ALA A 279 -29.69 -6.18 -4.56
CA ALA A 279 -30.45 -6.84 -3.51
C ALA A 279 -29.50 -7.37 -2.43
N THR A 280 -30.02 -7.51 -1.21
CA THR A 280 -29.30 -8.13 -0.09
C THR A 280 -29.59 -9.63 -0.05
N THR A 281 -28.54 -10.45 -0.14
CA THR A 281 -28.61 -11.91 0.03
C THR A 281 -27.89 -12.40 1.29
N ALA A 282 -27.13 -11.51 1.96
CA ALA A 282 -26.53 -11.80 3.25
C ALA A 282 -27.61 -12.12 4.31
N THR A 283 -27.35 -13.15 5.12
CA THR A 283 -28.23 -13.58 6.22
C THR A 283 -27.44 -13.68 7.53
N GLY A 284 -28.12 -13.93 8.66
CA GLY A 284 -27.43 -14.14 9.94
C GLY A 284 -26.55 -15.39 9.98
N THR A 285 -26.69 -16.31 9.02
CA THR A 285 -25.96 -17.59 8.98
C THR A 285 -25.11 -17.77 7.72
N SER A 286 -25.17 -16.84 6.77
CA SER A 286 -24.44 -16.94 5.50
C SER A 286 -24.01 -15.57 5.00
N PHE A 287 -22.75 -15.45 4.57
CA PHE A 287 -22.29 -14.25 3.90
C PHE A 287 -22.92 -14.15 2.50
N GLY A 288 -23.16 -12.93 2.04
CA GLY A 288 -23.77 -12.66 0.74
C GLY A 288 -23.65 -11.21 0.30
N ASP A 289 -24.40 -10.86 -0.74
CA ASP A 289 -24.47 -9.50 -1.26
C ASP A 289 -25.26 -8.59 -0.30
N VAL A 290 -24.95 -7.28 -0.30
CA VAL A 290 -25.73 -6.24 0.38
C VAL A 290 -26.07 -5.14 -0.61
N ALA A 291 -27.35 -4.80 -0.75
CA ALA A 291 -27.81 -3.81 -1.71
C ALA A 291 -27.04 -2.48 -1.60
N GLY A 292 -26.57 -1.96 -2.73
CA GLY A 292 -25.78 -0.73 -2.81
C GLY A 292 -24.28 -0.89 -2.55
N ARG A 293 -23.82 -2.05 -2.05
CA ARG A 293 -22.39 -2.33 -1.83
C ARG A 293 -21.73 -2.95 -3.07
N ALA A 294 -20.40 -2.89 -3.11
CA ALA A 294 -19.62 -3.54 -4.15
C ALA A 294 -19.87 -5.05 -4.11
N LYS A 295 -20.16 -5.65 -5.26
CA LYS A 295 -20.42 -7.09 -5.41
C LYS A 295 -19.22 -7.80 -5.99
N SER A 296 -18.64 -7.21 -7.03
CA SER A 296 -17.49 -7.79 -7.71
C SER A 296 -16.73 -6.75 -8.52
N ILE A 297 -15.46 -7.05 -8.78
CA ILE A 297 -14.64 -6.33 -9.74
C ILE A 297 -14.25 -7.29 -10.87
N THR A 298 -14.48 -6.85 -12.11
CA THR A 298 -14.04 -7.56 -13.31
C THR A 298 -13.02 -6.73 -14.07
N VAL A 299 -12.05 -7.38 -14.69
CA VAL A 299 -11.07 -6.74 -15.58
C VAL A 299 -11.16 -7.36 -16.96
N THR A 300 -11.26 -6.52 -17.98
CA THR A 300 -11.19 -6.88 -19.39
C THR A 300 -9.85 -6.45 -19.96
N THR A 301 -9.07 -7.41 -20.48
CA THR A 301 -7.81 -7.19 -21.20
C THR A 301 -7.91 -7.90 -22.54
N ASP A 302 -7.67 -7.21 -23.66
CA ASP A 302 -7.76 -7.77 -25.02
C ASP A 302 -9.05 -8.58 -25.29
N GLY A 303 -10.18 -8.06 -24.81
CA GLY A 303 -11.50 -8.69 -24.96
C GLY A 303 -11.77 -9.87 -24.04
N THR A 304 -10.81 -10.31 -23.22
CA THR A 304 -11.00 -11.34 -22.20
C THR A 304 -11.36 -10.71 -20.86
N THR A 305 -12.53 -11.06 -20.32
CA THR A 305 -13.01 -10.58 -19.02
C THR A 305 -12.81 -11.63 -17.94
N GLN A 306 -12.20 -11.24 -16.82
CA GLN A 306 -12.05 -12.07 -15.62
C GLN A 306 -12.66 -11.37 -14.41
N THR A 307 -13.24 -12.12 -13.47
CA THR A 307 -13.60 -11.60 -12.15
C THR A 307 -12.39 -11.75 -11.25
N LEU A 308 -11.88 -10.63 -10.71
CA LEU A 308 -10.69 -10.62 -9.86
C LEU A 308 -11.01 -10.36 -8.39
N ALA A 309 -12.22 -9.90 -8.08
CA ALA A 309 -12.69 -9.79 -6.71
C ALA A 309 -14.20 -10.06 -6.63
N ARG A 310 -14.63 -10.76 -5.58
CA ARG A 310 -16.01 -10.90 -5.12
C ARG A 310 -16.08 -10.62 -3.63
N TYR A 311 -17.09 -9.88 -3.22
CA TYR A 311 -17.24 -9.43 -1.84
C TYR A 311 -18.39 -10.17 -1.15
N GLY A 312 -18.14 -10.68 0.05
CA GLY A 312 -19.14 -11.32 0.91
C GLY A 312 -19.33 -10.54 2.19
N TYR A 313 -20.58 -10.19 2.51
CA TYR A 313 -20.96 -9.41 3.68
C TYR A 313 -21.81 -10.23 4.64
N ASP A 314 -21.80 -9.90 5.93
CA ASP A 314 -22.80 -10.41 6.87
C ASP A 314 -24.10 -9.58 6.85
N SER A 315 -25.10 -10.00 7.65
CA SER A 315 -26.39 -9.32 7.75
C SER A 315 -26.32 -7.90 8.32
N ALA A 316 -25.23 -7.51 8.98
CA ALA A 316 -24.98 -6.13 9.42
C ALA A 316 -24.34 -5.27 8.33
N GLY A 317 -23.95 -5.87 7.20
CA GLY A 317 -23.29 -5.22 6.09
C GLY A 317 -21.79 -5.03 6.29
N LEU A 318 -21.18 -5.70 7.28
CA LEU A 318 -19.73 -5.73 7.44
C LEU A 318 -19.13 -6.67 6.41
N LEU A 319 -18.02 -6.27 5.79
CA LEU A 319 -17.32 -7.09 4.81
C LEU A 319 -16.61 -8.25 5.50
N ARG A 320 -16.95 -9.48 5.16
CA ARG A 320 -16.40 -10.69 5.80
C ARG A 320 -15.37 -11.40 4.94
N THR A 321 -15.56 -11.41 3.62
CA THR A 321 -14.67 -12.12 2.71
C THR A 321 -14.44 -11.34 1.42
N VAL A 322 -13.22 -11.44 0.90
CA VAL A 322 -12.93 -11.21 -0.51
C VAL A 322 -12.45 -12.52 -1.10
N THR A 323 -12.88 -12.81 -2.32
CA THR A 323 -12.42 -13.95 -3.09
C THR A 323 -11.94 -13.46 -4.44
N ASN A 324 -10.80 -13.95 -4.92
CA ASN A 324 -10.39 -13.84 -6.31
C ASN A 324 -10.78 -15.13 -7.09
N PRO A 325 -11.92 -15.13 -7.82
CA PRO A 325 -12.42 -16.33 -8.49
C PRO A 325 -11.58 -16.78 -9.69
N SER A 326 -10.66 -15.95 -10.18
CA SER A 326 -9.73 -16.39 -11.23
C SER A 326 -8.61 -17.26 -10.70
N GLU A 327 -8.34 -17.22 -9.39
CA GLU A 327 -7.29 -18.00 -8.74
C GLU A 327 -7.86 -19.15 -7.90
N SER A 328 -8.94 -18.93 -7.13
CA SER A 328 -9.51 -19.93 -6.22
C SER A 328 -11.00 -19.70 -5.93
N SER A 329 -11.70 -20.75 -5.50
CA SER A 329 -13.05 -20.62 -4.91
C SER A 329 -13.03 -20.19 -3.45
N GLU A 330 -11.90 -20.35 -2.76
CA GLU A 330 -11.73 -19.97 -1.36
C GLU A 330 -11.43 -18.47 -1.22
N PRO A 331 -11.89 -17.81 -0.14
CA PRO A 331 -11.53 -16.43 0.15
C PRO A 331 -10.02 -16.23 0.21
N ASP A 332 -9.52 -15.24 -0.52
CA ASP A 332 -8.14 -14.79 -0.39
C ASP A 332 -7.99 -13.79 0.76
N ALA A 333 -9.08 -13.09 1.13
CA ALA A 333 -9.17 -12.30 2.34
C ALA A 333 -10.39 -12.64 3.22
N ALA A 334 -10.21 -12.60 4.54
CA ALA A 334 -11.24 -12.81 5.55
C ALA A 334 -11.10 -11.85 6.73
N TYR A 335 -12.23 -11.43 7.29
CA TYR A 335 -12.30 -10.45 8.38
C TYR A 335 -13.27 -10.88 9.49
N ALA A 336 -12.83 -10.74 10.73
CA ALA A 336 -13.68 -10.72 11.91
C ALA A 336 -13.71 -9.32 12.52
N TYR A 337 -14.76 -9.04 13.29
CA TYR A 337 -14.98 -7.74 13.90
C TYR A 337 -15.31 -7.88 15.38
N ASP A 338 -14.85 -6.91 16.17
CA ASP A 338 -15.24 -6.79 17.56
C ASP A 338 -16.63 -6.13 17.72
N ALA A 339 -17.08 -6.00 18.98
CA ALA A 339 -18.38 -5.40 19.30
C ALA A 339 -18.51 -3.91 18.92
N THR A 340 -17.41 -3.26 18.53
CA THR A 340 -17.36 -1.86 18.07
C THR A 340 -17.17 -1.79 16.54
N ASN A 341 -17.27 -2.93 15.84
CA ASN A 341 -17.07 -3.08 14.40
C ASN A 341 -15.65 -2.74 13.92
N ARG A 342 -14.65 -2.81 14.80
CA ARG A 342 -13.25 -2.75 14.38
C ARG A 342 -12.82 -4.13 13.89
N VAL A 343 -12.00 -4.18 12.84
CA VAL A 343 -11.41 -5.45 12.39
C VAL A 343 -10.58 -6.04 13.54
N SER A 344 -10.99 -7.19 14.06
CA SER A 344 -10.33 -7.90 15.15
C SER A 344 -9.49 -9.08 14.67
N GLU A 345 -9.74 -9.54 13.45
CA GLU A 345 -9.01 -10.61 12.78
C GLU A 345 -8.91 -10.25 11.29
N VAL A 346 -7.72 -10.36 10.71
CA VAL A 346 -7.51 -10.18 9.27
C VAL A 346 -6.62 -11.29 8.75
N THR A 347 -7.10 -11.96 7.70
CA THR A 347 -6.28 -12.79 6.83
C THR A 347 -6.40 -12.21 5.45
N SER A 348 -5.32 -11.75 4.82
CA SER A 348 -5.38 -11.24 3.44
C SER A 348 -4.04 -11.32 2.71
N PRO A 349 -4.02 -11.22 1.37
CA PRO A 349 -2.79 -11.11 0.61
C PRO A 349 -2.03 -9.81 0.91
N SER A 350 -2.74 -8.74 1.29
CA SER A 350 -2.17 -7.39 1.45
C SER A 350 -1.79 -7.04 2.88
N SER A 351 -2.23 -7.83 3.86
CA SER A 351 -2.01 -7.59 5.29
C SER A 351 -1.38 -8.77 6.01
N GLY A 352 -1.36 -9.98 5.43
CA GLY A 352 -0.95 -11.19 6.15
C GLY A 352 -2.08 -11.71 7.05
N GLU A 353 -1.72 -12.42 8.11
CA GLU A 353 -2.63 -13.16 8.99
C GLU A 353 -2.43 -12.66 10.43
N TRP A 354 -3.42 -11.97 11.02
CA TRP A 354 -3.29 -11.25 12.30
C TRP A 354 -4.56 -11.21 13.14
N ASP A 355 -4.39 -11.42 14.44
CA ASP A 355 -5.32 -11.06 15.50
C ASP A 355 -5.02 -9.65 16.01
N LEU A 356 -6.06 -8.82 16.14
CA LEU A 356 -5.99 -7.42 16.54
C LEU A 356 -6.85 -7.18 17.78
N ALA A 357 -6.21 -6.92 18.92
CA ALA A 357 -6.89 -6.63 20.19
C ALA A 357 -6.68 -5.17 20.59
N PHE A 358 -7.74 -4.36 20.57
CA PHE A 358 -7.66 -2.93 20.88
C PHE A 358 -7.89 -2.64 22.37
N PRO A 359 -6.91 -2.09 23.09
CA PRO A 359 -7.10 -1.63 24.46
C PRO A 359 -8.19 -0.55 24.57
N ALA A 360 -8.79 -0.44 25.75
CA ALA A 360 -9.76 0.62 26.03
C ALA A 360 -9.11 2.00 25.82
N GLY A 361 -9.78 2.89 25.07
CA GLY A 361 -9.26 4.22 24.79
C GLY A 361 -8.17 4.29 23.71
N SER A 362 -7.78 3.18 23.10
CA SER A 362 -6.71 3.12 22.10
C SER A 362 -7.21 2.69 20.73
N ALA A 363 -6.74 3.37 19.69
CA ALA A 363 -6.83 2.89 18.32
C ALA A 363 -5.63 2.02 17.92
N ALA A 364 -4.50 2.06 18.66
CA ALA A 364 -3.39 1.14 18.44
C ALA A 364 -3.73 -0.25 19.00
N PRO A 365 -3.77 -1.31 18.18
CA PRO A 365 -4.03 -2.66 18.66
C PRO A 365 -2.75 -3.31 19.22
N ASN A 366 -2.94 -4.25 20.13
CA ASN A 366 -1.98 -5.34 20.33
C ASN A 366 -2.20 -6.35 19.20
N VAL A 367 -1.11 -6.85 18.62
CA VAL A 367 -1.18 -7.72 17.43
C VAL A 367 -0.49 -9.05 17.68
N GLU A 368 -1.07 -10.12 17.14
CA GLU A 368 -0.51 -11.46 17.15
C GLU A 368 -0.68 -12.09 15.77
N PRO A 369 0.36 -12.69 15.16
CA PRO A 369 0.20 -13.34 13.87
C PRO A 369 -0.60 -14.63 13.99
N ILE A 370 -1.58 -14.83 13.10
CA ILE A 370 -2.33 -16.09 13.00
C ILE A 370 -1.51 -17.03 12.13
N GLY A 371 -0.61 -17.78 12.75
CA GLY A 371 0.29 -18.69 12.05
C GLY A 371 1.77 -18.40 12.31
N PRO A 372 2.69 -18.88 11.46
CA PRO A 372 4.11 -18.62 11.64
C PRO A 372 4.37 -17.11 11.65
N ALA A 373 4.99 -16.64 12.73
CA ALA A 373 5.33 -15.23 12.86
C ALA A 373 6.16 -14.77 11.65
N PRO A 374 5.84 -13.62 11.04
CA PRO A 374 6.71 -13.01 10.05
C PRO A 374 8.13 -12.86 10.63
N PRO A 375 9.18 -13.16 9.85
CA PRO A 375 10.53 -12.86 10.25
C PRO A 375 10.67 -11.41 10.73
N ALA A 376 11.41 -11.21 11.82
CA ALA A 376 11.66 -9.88 12.34
C ALA A 376 12.39 -9.03 11.28
N ALA A 377 12.08 -7.73 11.23
CA ALA A 377 12.87 -6.80 10.46
C ALA A 377 14.35 -6.88 10.87
N GLU A 378 15.23 -6.71 9.89
CA GLU A 378 16.70 -6.82 10.05
C GLU A 378 17.21 -8.22 10.41
N SER A 379 16.34 -9.24 10.50
CA SER A 379 16.78 -10.62 10.68
C SER A 379 17.59 -11.12 9.47
N GLU A 380 18.44 -12.12 9.70
CA GLU A 380 19.16 -12.77 8.61
C GLU A 380 18.17 -13.45 7.64
N PHE A 381 18.37 -13.20 6.33
CA PHE A 381 17.53 -13.81 5.30
C PHE A 381 17.74 -15.32 5.22
N GLN A 382 16.63 -16.05 5.18
CA GLN A 382 16.56 -17.48 4.89
C GLN A 382 15.93 -17.65 3.52
N GLY A 383 16.46 -18.56 2.72
CA GLY A 383 15.98 -18.79 1.36
C GLY A 383 17.03 -19.47 0.49
N ALA A 384 17.31 -18.88 -0.66
CA ALA A 384 18.30 -19.44 -1.58
C ALA A 384 19.72 -19.45 -1.02
N SER A 385 20.54 -20.40 -1.48
CA SER A 385 21.92 -20.55 -1.01
C SER A 385 22.79 -19.34 -1.36
N GLY A 386 23.66 -18.93 -0.43
CA GLY A 386 24.66 -17.88 -0.64
C GLY A 386 24.14 -16.44 -0.60
N ILE A 387 22.83 -16.21 -0.39
CA ILE A 387 22.26 -14.86 -0.33
C ILE A 387 22.78 -14.02 0.86
N THR A 388 23.30 -14.66 1.91
CA THR A 388 23.89 -13.99 3.08
C THR A 388 25.42 -14.04 3.12
N ASP A 389 26.07 -14.83 2.25
CA ASP A 389 27.53 -14.94 2.22
C ASP A 389 28.15 -13.77 1.45
N PRO A 390 28.91 -12.87 2.09
CA PRO A 390 29.49 -11.70 1.43
C PRO A 390 30.48 -12.04 0.31
N ASN A 391 31.07 -13.24 0.30
CA ASN A 391 32.11 -13.65 -0.66
C ASN A 391 31.54 -14.23 -1.96
N VAL A 392 30.24 -14.53 -1.99
CA VAL A 392 29.56 -15.04 -3.18
C VAL A 392 29.01 -13.87 -3.99
N ALA A 393 29.18 -13.89 -5.31
CA ALA A 393 28.73 -12.81 -6.22
C ALA A 393 27.50 -13.17 -7.07
N GLY A 394 26.98 -14.40 -6.95
CA GLY A 394 25.79 -14.85 -7.65
C GLY A 394 25.32 -16.21 -7.16
N PRO A 395 24.15 -16.68 -7.64
CA PRO A 395 23.62 -17.98 -7.26
C PRO A 395 24.55 -19.13 -7.67
N PRO A 396 24.58 -20.23 -6.91
CA PRO A 396 25.39 -21.39 -7.25
C PRO A 396 24.88 -22.04 -8.54
N ALA A 397 25.79 -22.57 -9.36
CA ALA A 397 25.46 -23.19 -10.65
C ALA A 397 24.43 -24.34 -10.55
N SER A 398 24.34 -25.00 -9.39
CA SER A 398 23.37 -26.08 -9.12
C SER A 398 21.92 -25.61 -9.03
N ASP A 399 21.68 -24.32 -8.83
CA ASP A 399 20.33 -23.77 -8.70
C ASP A 399 19.71 -23.41 -10.06
N PHE A 400 20.43 -23.64 -11.15
CA PHE A 400 19.95 -23.43 -12.51
C PHE A 400 19.40 -24.74 -13.09
N THR A 401 18.13 -24.74 -13.46
CA THR A 401 17.40 -25.97 -13.82
C THR A 401 17.65 -26.45 -15.25
N GLY A 402 18.30 -25.65 -16.10
CA GLY A 402 18.52 -25.96 -17.52
C GLY A 402 17.28 -25.86 -18.40
N ASP A 403 16.09 -26.09 -17.85
CA ASP A 403 14.78 -25.96 -18.50
C ASP A 403 14.19 -24.55 -18.36
N ASP A 404 13.36 -24.12 -19.32
CA ASP A 404 12.64 -22.84 -19.29
C ASP A 404 11.61 -22.82 -18.15
N VAL A 405 11.77 -21.85 -17.25
CA VAL A 405 10.86 -21.62 -16.13
C VAL A 405 9.64 -20.84 -16.63
N SER A 406 8.72 -21.55 -17.27
CA SER A 406 7.48 -21.00 -17.86
C SER A 406 6.23 -21.23 -17.01
N GLY A 407 6.36 -21.90 -15.86
CA GLY A 407 5.23 -22.20 -14.96
C GLY A 407 4.55 -20.93 -14.41
N GLN A 408 3.24 -21.05 -14.14
CA GLN A 408 2.47 -19.96 -13.51
C GLN A 408 2.80 -19.79 -12.02
N GLU A 409 3.33 -20.82 -11.38
CA GLU A 409 3.64 -20.84 -9.95
C GLU A 409 5.05 -20.31 -9.69
N SER A 410 5.18 -19.52 -8.63
CA SER A 410 6.49 -19.11 -8.08
C SER A 410 7.18 -20.28 -7.39
N TYR A 411 8.50 -20.19 -7.20
CA TYR A 411 9.22 -21.14 -6.36
C TYR A 411 10.05 -20.42 -5.27
N PRO A 412 9.95 -20.85 -3.99
CA PRO A 412 9.08 -21.92 -3.49
C PRO A 412 7.58 -21.60 -3.65
N SER A 413 6.74 -22.62 -3.81
CA SER A 413 5.31 -22.42 -4.12
C SER A 413 4.55 -21.66 -3.02
N TYR A 414 4.98 -21.75 -1.76
CA TYR A 414 4.41 -20.95 -0.67
C TYR A 414 4.80 -19.46 -0.75
N CYS A 415 5.81 -19.09 -1.54
CA CYS A 415 6.22 -17.72 -1.82
C CYS A 415 5.54 -17.17 -3.10
N TYR A 416 4.27 -17.51 -3.34
CA TYR A 416 3.60 -17.14 -4.60
C TYR A 416 3.14 -15.68 -4.69
N LYS A 417 3.07 -14.94 -3.57
CA LYS A 417 2.66 -13.53 -3.53
C LYS A 417 3.88 -12.60 -3.56
N ALA A 418 3.79 -11.49 -4.30
CA ALA A 418 4.86 -10.47 -4.33
C ALA A 418 5.23 -9.99 -2.91
N ARG A 419 4.23 -9.75 -2.06
CA ARG A 419 4.41 -9.30 -0.66
C ARG A 419 5.18 -10.30 0.22
N HIS A 420 5.13 -11.61 -0.06
CA HIS A 420 5.95 -12.59 0.67
C HIS A 420 7.45 -12.34 0.49
N TRP A 421 7.85 -11.83 -0.68
CA TRP A 421 9.25 -11.48 -0.98
C TRP A 421 9.57 -10.05 -0.57
N LEU A 422 8.72 -9.10 -0.94
CA LEU A 422 9.00 -7.67 -0.82
C LEU A 422 8.89 -7.13 0.61
N TYR A 423 8.07 -7.76 1.46
CA TYR A 423 8.02 -7.48 2.90
C TYR A 423 8.64 -8.60 3.74
N TYR A 424 9.12 -9.67 3.09
CA TYR A 424 9.67 -10.86 3.74
C TYR A 424 8.76 -11.47 4.83
N TRP A 425 7.46 -11.57 4.55
CA TRP A 425 6.50 -12.09 5.53
C TRP A 425 6.60 -13.59 5.81
N ARG A 426 7.30 -14.35 4.97
CA ARG A 426 7.49 -15.79 5.17
C ARG A 426 8.97 -16.11 5.08
N SER A 427 9.47 -16.81 6.09
CA SER A 427 10.83 -17.33 6.07
C SER A 427 11.03 -18.22 4.84
N GLY A 428 12.20 -18.12 4.19
CA GLY A 428 12.50 -18.84 2.96
C GLY A 428 12.14 -18.10 1.68
N CYS A 429 11.40 -16.98 1.76
CA CYS A 429 11.06 -16.14 0.60
C CYS A 429 12.11 -15.03 0.36
N ALA A 430 13.38 -15.42 0.28
CA ALA A 430 14.48 -14.54 -0.12
C ALA A 430 15.38 -15.25 -1.14
N ALA A 431 15.82 -14.55 -2.18
CA ALA A 431 16.63 -15.13 -3.24
C ALA A 431 17.55 -14.09 -3.89
N TRP A 432 18.48 -14.55 -4.71
CA TRP A 432 19.19 -13.69 -5.64
C TRP A 432 18.22 -13.08 -6.65
N ALA A 433 18.49 -11.86 -7.09
CA ALA A 433 17.68 -11.16 -8.08
C ALA A 433 18.51 -10.85 -9.34
N ALA A 434 18.01 -11.28 -10.51
CA ALA A 434 18.61 -11.00 -11.81
C ALA A 434 18.12 -9.64 -12.35
N HIS A 435 18.84 -8.57 -12.04
CA HIS A 435 18.49 -7.21 -12.41
C HIS A 435 19.76 -6.43 -12.77
N TYR A 436 20.14 -6.43 -14.05
CA TYR A 436 21.40 -5.84 -14.55
C TYR A 436 22.66 -6.38 -13.83
N GLY A 437 22.60 -7.64 -13.42
CA GLY A 437 23.55 -8.30 -12.54
C GLY A 437 22.83 -9.20 -11.54
N TRP A 438 23.60 -10.02 -10.82
CA TRP A 438 23.08 -10.79 -9.69
C TRP A 438 23.21 -9.98 -8.42
N HIS A 439 22.09 -9.71 -7.76
CA HIS A 439 22.03 -8.93 -6.53
C HIS A 439 21.48 -9.75 -5.36
N LYS A 440 22.04 -9.50 -4.18
CA LYS A 440 21.53 -10.05 -2.91
C LYS A 440 20.37 -9.21 -2.38
N PRO A 441 19.43 -9.81 -1.64
CA PRO A 441 18.42 -9.06 -0.92
C PRO A 441 19.05 -8.29 0.26
N TYR A 442 18.55 -7.10 0.51
CA TYR A 442 18.90 -6.23 1.63
C TYR A 442 17.63 -5.69 2.28
N TRP A 443 17.65 -5.60 3.61
CA TRP A 443 16.65 -4.81 4.32
C TRP A 443 16.80 -3.33 3.99
N LYS A 444 15.69 -2.69 3.68
CA LYS A 444 15.57 -1.26 3.41
C LYS A 444 14.53 -0.68 4.35
N ARG A 445 14.76 0.57 4.77
CA ARG A 445 13.83 1.28 5.65
C ARG A 445 13.35 2.55 4.98
N THR A 446 12.05 2.66 4.77
CA THR A 446 11.44 3.85 4.17
C THR A 446 11.45 5.04 5.15
N PRO A 447 11.22 6.28 4.66
CA PRO A 447 11.04 7.44 5.53
C PRO A 447 9.92 7.26 6.57
N GLY A 448 8.80 6.64 6.20
CA GLY A 448 7.68 6.28 7.09
C GLY A 448 7.93 5.04 7.94
N LYS A 449 9.19 4.61 8.03
CA LYS A 449 9.72 3.57 8.93
C LYS A 449 9.26 2.15 8.63
N TRP A 450 8.84 1.87 7.39
CA TRP A 450 8.54 0.51 6.95
C TRP A 450 9.81 -0.24 6.61
N TRP A 451 9.84 -1.52 6.94
CA TRP A 451 10.86 -2.43 6.48
C TRP A 451 10.39 -3.16 5.23
N VAL A 452 11.24 -3.11 4.20
CA VAL A 452 11.03 -3.79 2.92
C VAL A 452 12.32 -4.49 2.50
N VAL A 453 12.22 -5.40 1.54
CA VAL A 453 13.38 -6.06 0.93
C VAL A 453 13.65 -5.45 -0.43
N GLY A 454 14.87 -5.00 -0.64
CA GLY A 454 15.33 -4.48 -1.93
C GLY A 454 16.71 -4.98 -2.30
N ILE A 455 17.24 -4.47 -3.41
CA ILE A 455 18.64 -4.69 -3.82
C ILE A 455 19.44 -3.39 -3.69
N ASN A 456 20.77 -3.49 -3.81
CA ASN A 456 21.66 -2.34 -3.93
C ASN A 456 22.18 -2.32 -5.38
N HIS A 457 21.57 -1.50 -6.24
CA HIS A 457 22.02 -1.31 -7.62
C HIS A 457 22.09 0.18 -7.98
N ASP A 458 20.99 0.76 -8.46
CA ASP A 458 20.90 2.12 -8.99
C ASP A 458 19.61 2.83 -8.55
N HIS A 459 18.91 2.29 -7.54
CA HIS A 459 17.71 2.88 -6.95
C HIS A 459 16.58 3.06 -7.97
N CYS A 460 16.20 4.30 -8.31
CA CYS A 460 15.08 4.55 -9.20
C CYS A 460 15.55 4.68 -10.66
N THR A 461 16.04 3.59 -11.29
CA THR A 461 16.59 3.63 -12.66
C THR A 461 15.73 4.49 -13.60
N SER A 462 16.36 5.45 -14.30
CA SER A 462 15.66 6.35 -15.22
C SER A 462 14.54 7.17 -14.56
N SER A 463 14.74 7.60 -13.33
CA SER A 463 13.90 8.59 -12.64
C SER A 463 14.62 9.16 -11.42
N PRO A 464 14.24 10.33 -10.90
CA PRO A 464 14.86 10.87 -9.70
C PRO A 464 14.65 9.96 -8.47
N ASP A 465 15.65 9.85 -7.62
CA ASP A 465 15.64 9.18 -6.33
C ASP A 465 14.88 9.99 -5.28
N LYS A 466 14.99 11.33 -5.37
CA LYS A 466 14.40 12.27 -4.42
C LYS A 466 13.54 13.36 -5.09
N PRO A 467 12.52 13.00 -5.87
CA PRO A 467 11.68 13.97 -6.56
C PRO A 467 11.07 14.96 -5.57
N SER A 468 11.29 16.26 -5.79
CA SER A 468 10.80 17.33 -4.89
C SER A 468 11.17 17.12 -3.40
N GLY A 469 12.27 16.41 -3.11
CA GLY A 469 12.74 16.11 -1.75
C GLY A 469 12.08 14.90 -1.06
N TYR A 470 11.23 14.15 -1.75
CA TYR A 470 10.64 12.90 -1.22
C TYR A 470 11.56 11.72 -1.52
N ASP A 471 12.06 11.02 -0.51
CA ASP A 471 13.05 9.95 -0.69
C ASP A 471 12.40 8.62 -1.08
N PHE A 472 12.49 8.29 -2.37
CA PHE A 472 11.83 7.13 -2.98
C PHE A 472 12.74 5.90 -3.09
N ARG A 473 14.04 6.04 -2.80
CA ARG A 473 15.08 5.02 -3.02
C ARG A 473 14.74 3.65 -2.45
N SER A 474 14.27 3.59 -1.19
CA SER A 474 13.92 2.31 -0.56
C SER A 474 12.76 1.58 -1.27
N ALA A 475 11.82 2.32 -1.85
CA ALA A 475 10.73 1.73 -2.61
C ALA A 475 11.23 1.26 -3.98
N CYS A 476 12.11 2.02 -4.63
CA CYS A 476 12.69 1.64 -5.91
C CYS A 476 13.60 0.41 -5.78
N ASP A 477 14.47 0.38 -4.76
CA ASP A 477 15.29 -0.79 -4.43
C ASP A 477 14.44 -2.07 -4.25
N MET A 478 13.25 -1.93 -3.64
CA MET A 478 12.28 -3.01 -3.48
C MET A 478 11.63 -3.41 -4.79
N HIS A 479 11.30 -2.44 -5.65
CA HIS A 479 10.75 -2.69 -6.98
C HIS A 479 11.73 -3.47 -7.84
N ASP A 480 13.00 -3.06 -7.87
CA ASP A 480 14.06 -3.75 -8.61
C ASP A 480 14.26 -5.18 -8.12
N TYR A 481 14.17 -5.40 -6.79
CA TYR A 481 14.19 -6.74 -6.24
C TYR A 481 13.02 -7.59 -6.76
N GLY A 482 11.80 -7.05 -6.74
CA GLY A 482 10.62 -7.74 -7.28
C GLY A 482 10.74 -8.03 -8.78
N TYR A 483 11.25 -7.07 -9.56
CA TYR A 483 11.50 -7.25 -10.99
C TYR A 483 12.63 -8.26 -11.24
N GLY A 484 13.69 -8.26 -10.44
CA GLY A 484 14.76 -9.23 -10.54
C GLY A 484 14.33 -10.65 -10.16
N LEU A 485 13.44 -10.79 -9.16
CA LEU A 485 12.81 -12.08 -8.83
C LEU A 485 11.94 -12.62 -9.97
N ILE A 486 11.26 -11.74 -10.72
CA ILE A 486 10.59 -12.12 -11.98
C ILE A 486 11.63 -12.44 -13.06
N GLY A 487 12.69 -11.63 -13.12
CA GLY A 487 13.85 -11.77 -14.00
C GLY A 487 14.48 -13.17 -13.94
N ASN A 488 14.53 -13.76 -12.75
CA ASN A 488 15.02 -15.11 -12.50
C ASN A 488 14.35 -16.18 -13.37
N THR A 489 13.07 -15.98 -13.75
CA THR A 489 12.37 -16.90 -14.67
C THR A 489 13.00 -16.94 -16.06
N TYR A 490 13.61 -15.84 -16.52
CA TYR A 490 14.33 -15.77 -17.80
C TYR A 490 15.77 -16.25 -17.71
N LYS A 491 16.26 -16.54 -16.50
CA LYS A 491 17.58 -17.09 -16.22
C LYS A 491 17.56 -18.56 -15.86
N ASN A 492 16.40 -19.19 -15.86
CA ASN A 492 16.21 -20.57 -15.40
C ASN A 492 16.74 -20.79 -13.98
N TYR A 493 16.67 -19.75 -13.15
CA TYR A 493 17.06 -19.82 -11.76
C TYR A 493 15.88 -20.32 -10.92
N ARG A 494 16.12 -21.36 -10.13
CA ARG A 494 15.06 -22.10 -9.42
C ARG A 494 14.24 -21.24 -8.46
N TYR A 495 14.81 -20.19 -7.86
CA TYR A 495 14.09 -19.32 -6.92
C TYR A 495 13.57 -18.08 -7.65
N TYR A 496 12.26 -17.95 -7.79
CA TYR A 496 11.68 -16.90 -8.61
C TYR A 496 10.26 -16.53 -8.17
N LEU A 497 9.89 -15.29 -8.46
CA LEU A 497 8.49 -14.83 -8.46
C LEU A 497 7.94 -15.03 -9.87
N SER A 498 6.76 -15.62 -9.99
CA SER A 498 6.11 -15.86 -11.29
C SER A 498 6.02 -14.59 -12.15
N ARG A 499 6.34 -14.71 -13.44
CA ARG A 499 6.33 -13.58 -14.38
C ARG A 499 4.96 -12.93 -14.59
N TYR A 500 3.89 -13.60 -14.17
CA TYR A 500 2.53 -13.07 -14.17
C TYR A 500 2.23 -12.14 -12.99
N LYS A 501 3.16 -12.00 -12.02
CA LYS A 501 2.98 -11.16 -10.82
C LYS A 501 3.59 -9.76 -10.99
N LYS A 502 3.94 -9.34 -12.21
CA LYS A 502 4.47 -7.98 -12.49
C LYS A 502 3.56 -6.89 -11.93
N THR A 503 2.26 -6.91 -12.23
CA THR A 503 1.32 -5.89 -11.72
C THR A 503 1.20 -5.93 -10.19
N ASN A 504 1.36 -7.10 -9.56
CA ASN A 504 1.40 -7.19 -8.10
C ASN A 504 2.66 -6.54 -7.51
N VAL A 505 3.81 -6.62 -8.18
CA VAL A 505 5.03 -5.90 -7.76
C VAL A 505 4.82 -4.39 -7.90
N ASP A 506 4.22 -3.93 -9.01
CA ASP A 506 3.93 -2.51 -9.24
C ASP A 506 2.94 -1.94 -8.20
N ASP A 507 1.94 -2.73 -7.78
CA ASP A 507 0.99 -2.41 -6.70
C ASP A 507 1.67 -2.28 -5.33
N VAL A 508 2.55 -3.22 -4.98
CA VAL A 508 3.31 -3.17 -3.72
C VAL A 508 4.25 -1.97 -3.72
N PHE A 509 4.93 -1.71 -4.84
CA PHE A 509 5.75 -0.52 -5.01
C PHE A 509 4.97 0.77 -4.76
N TYR A 510 3.80 0.91 -5.39
CA TYR A 510 2.97 2.08 -5.17
C TYR A 510 2.46 2.19 -3.72
N THR A 511 2.07 1.08 -3.10
CA THR A 511 1.69 1.04 -1.67
C THR A 511 2.83 1.57 -0.80
N VAL A 512 4.06 1.11 -1.03
CA VAL A 512 5.23 1.55 -0.25
C VAL A 512 5.56 3.01 -0.50
N LEU A 513 5.45 3.51 -1.73
CA LEU A 513 5.59 4.94 -1.99
C LEU A 513 4.51 5.75 -1.25
N ARG A 514 3.24 5.36 -1.40
CA ARG A 514 2.08 6.10 -0.90
C ARG A 514 1.98 6.10 0.63
N ASP A 515 2.22 4.97 1.28
CA ASP A 515 2.00 4.79 2.72
C ASP A 515 3.31 4.62 3.48
N GLY A 516 4.26 3.88 2.93
CA GLY A 516 5.58 3.68 3.52
C GLY A 516 6.48 4.92 3.42
N THR A 517 6.35 5.74 2.38
CA THR A 517 7.20 6.92 2.16
C THR A 517 6.45 8.21 2.41
N CYS A 518 5.34 8.46 1.70
CA CYS A 518 4.67 9.76 1.75
C CYS A 518 4.08 10.11 3.12
N SER A 519 3.78 9.12 3.97
CA SER A 519 3.27 9.33 5.32
C SER A 519 4.22 10.14 6.21
N ALA A 520 5.53 10.06 5.98
CA ALA A 520 6.55 10.77 6.75
C ALA A 520 6.63 12.28 6.45
N TYR A 521 5.98 12.73 5.38
CA TYR A 521 6.14 14.10 4.90
C TYR A 521 4.95 15.00 5.26
N ARG A 522 5.23 16.30 5.28
CA ARG A 522 4.23 17.33 5.59
C ARG A 522 3.18 17.47 4.49
N PHE A 523 3.57 17.37 3.22
CA PHE A 523 2.70 17.54 2.05
C PHE A 523 2.43 16.18 1.39
N LYS A 524 1.61 15.37 2.06
CA LYS A 524 1.36 13.97 1.70
C LYS A 524 0.66 13.87 0.34
N SER A 525 -0.27 14.76 0.04
CA SER A 525 -1.06 14.72 -1.20
C SER A 525 -0.20 14.97 -2.44
N TYR A 526 0.81 15.85 -2.34
CA TYR A 526 1.78 16.07 -3.41
C TYR A 526 2.66 14.85 -3.61
N CYS A 527 3.21 14.30 -2.52
CA CYS A 527 4.01 13.08 -2.57
C CYS A 527 3.21 11.92 -3.20
N ARG A 528 1.95 11.72 -2.80
CA ARG A 528 1.06 10.69 -3.38
C ARG A 528 0.79 10.91 -4.87
N GLY A 529 0.65 12.15 -5.32
CA GLY A 529 0.53 12.49 -6.74
C GLY A 529 1.79 12.15 -7.54
N ILE A 530 2.98 12.41 -6.97
CA ILE A 530 4.27 12.02 -7.55
C ILE A 530 4.43 10.50 -7.56
N ALA A 531 4.09 9.82 -6.46
CA ALA A 531 4.11 8.36 -6.37
C ALA A 531 3.29 7.70 -7.50
N TRP A 532 2.16 8.31 -7.87
CA TRP A 532 1.36 7.81 -8.99
C TRP A 532 2.12 7.89 -10.32
N ILE A 533 2.88 8.97 -10.55
CA ILE A 533 3.73 9.11 -11.73
C ILE A 533 4.80 8.03 -11.78
N TYR A 534 5.44 7.71 -10.65
CA TYR A 534 6.42 6.62 -10.55
C TYR A 534 5.79 5.27 -10.88
N ARG A 535 4.63 4.95 -10.29
CA ARG A 535 3.86 3.74 -10.61
C ARG A 535 3.61 3.63 -12.13
N LYS A 536 3.16 4.72 -12.76
CA LYS A 536 2.91 4.73 -14.21
C LYS A 536 4.20 4.58 -15.03
N GLY A 537 5.31 5.17 -14.59
CA GLY A 537 6.63 4.98 -15.18
C GLY A 537 7.06 3.52 -15.19
N VAL A 538 7.16 2.90 -14.00
CA VAL A 538 7.65 1.53 -13.85
C VAL A 538 6.73 0.47 -14.47
N SER A 539 5.42 0.75 -14.57
CA SER A 539 4.46 -0.16 -15.20
C SER A 539 4.78 -0.46 -16.67
N ARG A 540 5.55 0.40 -17.34
CA ARG A 540 6.04 0.21 -18.71
C ARG A 540 7.31 -0.64 -18.80
N GLY A 541 8.05 -0.78 -17.71
CA GLY A 541 9.29 -1.54 -17.66
C GLY A 541 9.05 -3.04 -17.84
N ASN A 542 10.00 -3.72 -18.49
CA ASN A 542 9.96 -5.18 -18.66
C ASN A 542 11.04 -5.83 -17.78
N PRO A 543 10.67 -6.66 -16.78
CA PRO A 543 11.63 -7.42 -15.96
C PRO A 543 12.65 -8.23 -16.77
N LYS A 544 12.29 -8.63 -17.99
CA LYS A 544 13.19 -9.35 -18.90
C LYS A 544 14.41 -8.53 -19.31
N ASN A 545 14.34 -7.20 -19.32
CA ASN A 545 15.46 -6.34 -19.72
C ASN A 545 16.61 -6.47 -18.72
N GLY A 546 16.32 -6.32 -17.43
CA GLY A 546 17.30 -6.50 -16.36
C GLY A 546 17.84 -7.93 -16.32
N ALA A 547 16.98 -8.92 -16.55
CA ALA A 547 17.44 -10.29 -16.71
C ALA A 547 18.41 -10.41 -17.90
N ASN A 548 18.06 -9.99 -19.12
CA ASN A 548 18.94 -10.13 -20.29
C ASN A 548 20.33 -9.49 -20.11
N ALA A 549 20.42 -8.41 -19.32
CA ALA A 549 21.67 -7.73 -19.00
C ALA A 549 22.50 -8.40 -17.89
N THR A 550 21.92 -9.34 -17.14
CA THR A 550 22.57 -10.18 -16.12
C THR A 550 23.29 -11.37 -16.75
#